data_AF-A0A1D2U908-F1
#
_entry.id   AF-A0A1D2U908-F1
#
_cell.length_a   1.000
_cell.length_b   1.000
_cell.length_c   1.000
_cell.angle_alpha   90.00
_cell.angle_beta   90.00
_cell.angle_gamma   90.00
#
_symmetry.space_group_name_H-M   'P 1'
#
loop_
_entity.id
_entity.type
_entity.pdbx_description
1 polymer ?
#
loop_
_entity_poly.entity_id
_entity_poly.type
_entity_poly.pdbx_seq_one_letter_code
_entity_poly.pdbx_strand_id
1 'polypeptide(L)'
;MRSYVLHPGALPEFMRLMGSEGIDIERHALGNLLGFYSTEIGCINKVIHLWRYASFEDRQQRRAQLAASPEWTAFVPKVLPLIQEMRNELLNPAPFSP
;
A
#
# COMPACT_ATOMS: atom_id res chain seq x y z
N MET A 1 7.30 -4.69 1.94
CA MET A 1 5.99 -4.86 2.61
C MET A 1 5.59 -3.56 3.29
N ARG A 2 4.31 -3.21 3.24
CA ARG A 2 3.72 -2.12 4.04
C ARG A 2 2.53 -2.68 4.79
N SER A 3 2.34 -2.26 6.04
CA SER A 3 1.22 -2.66 6.87
C SER A 3 0.60 -1.45 7.54
N TYR A 4 -0.72 -1.33 7.43
CA TYR A 4 -1.49 -0.24 8.02
C TYR A 4 -2.49 -0.80 9.01
N VAL A 5 -2.47 -0.33 10.26
CA VAL A 5 -3.55 -0.57 11.22
C VAL A 5 -4.58 0.53 11.01
N LEU A 6 -5.81 0.15 10.73
CA LEU A 6 -6.92 1.07 10.49
C LEU A 6 -7.72 1.29 11.77
N HIS A 7 -8.47 2.40 11.83
CA HIS A 7 -9.47 2.59 12.87
C HIS A 7 -10.52 1.46 12.83
N PRO A 8 -11.03 1.00 14.00
CA PRO A 8 -12.10 0.00 14.03
C PRO A 8 -13.29 0.41 13.14
N GLY A 9 -13.73 -0.51 12.27
CA GLY A 9 -14.83 -0.27 11.33
C GLY A 9 -14.44 0.46 10.04
N ALA A 10 -13.20 0.94 9.89
CA ALA A 10 -12.76 1.66 8.69
C ALA A 10 -12.34 0.76 7.52
N LEU A 11 -12.14 -0.55 7.76
CA LEU A 11 -11.66 -1.49 6.74
C LEU A 11 -12.54 -1.54 5.47
N PRO A 12 -13.89 -1.64 5.55
CA PRO A 12 -14.72 -1.68 4.35
C PRO A 12 -14.58 -0.44 3.48
N GLU A 13 -14.55 0.75 4.10
CA GLU A 13 -14.41 2.01 3.38
C GLU A 13 -13.01 2.17 2.78
N PHE A 14 -11.96 1.79 3.51
CA PHE A 14 -10.59 1.78 3.00
C PHE A 14 -10.47 0.87 1.77
N MET A 15 -11.00 -0.35 1.84
CA MET A 15 -10.97 -1.31 0.72
C MET A 15 -11.78 -0.81 -0.48
N ARG A 16 -12.93 -0.15 -0.24
CA ARG A 16 -13.73 0.46 -1.29
C ARG A 16 -12.95 1.56 -2.02
N LEU A 17 -12.36 2.52 -1.29
CA LEU A 17 -11.58 3.62 -1.86
C LEU A 17 -10.34 3.12 -2.62
N MET A 18 -9.61 2.17 -2.05
CA MET A 18 -8.46 1.55 -2.72
C MET A 18 -8.88 0.80 -3.98
N GLY A 19 -9.96 0.02 -3.93
CA GLY A 19 -10.43 -0.78 -5.05
C GLY A 19 -11.05 0.04 -6.19
N SER A 20 -11.65 1.20 -5.89
CA SER A 20 -12.28 2.05 -6.91
C SER A 20 -11.35 3.09 -7.54
N GLU A 21 -10.25 3.44 -6.87
CA GLU A 21 -9.41 4.58 -7.28
C GLU A 21 -7.93 4.34 -6.94
N GLY A 22 -7.63 4.05 -5.67
CA GLY A 22 -6.26 4.09 -5.16
C GLY A 22 -5.30 3.09 -5.83
N ILE A 23 -5.75 1.87 -6.10
CA ILE A 23 -4.87 0.79 -6.56
C ILE A 23 -4.35 1.02 -7.97
N ASP A 24 -5.13 1.66 -8.84
CA ASP A 24 -4.72 1.93 -10.22
C ASP A 24 -3.70 3.07 -10.27
N ILE A 25 -3.89 4.11 -9.45
CA ILE A 25 -2.92 5.18 -9.25
C ILE A 25 -1.58 4.60 -8.74
N GLU A 26 -1.63 3.77 -7.70
CA GLU A 26 -0.43 3.15 -7.14
C GLU A 26 0.25 2.21 -8.15
N ARG A 27 -0.50 1.36 -8.86
CA ARG A 27 0.06 0.43 -9.86
C ARG A 27 0.75 1.17 -10.99
N HIS A 28 0.17 2.26 -11.48
CA HIS A 28 0.76 3.06 -12.55
C HIS A 28 2.15 3.59 -12.16
N ALA A 29 2.31 4.10 -10.94
CA ALA A 29 3.59 4.66 -10.49
C ALA A 29 4.57 3.59 -9.95
N LEU A 30 4.08 2.69 -9.09
CA LEU A 30 4.91 1.74 -8.35
C LEU A 30 5.20 0.45 -9.13
N GLY A 31 4.39 0.14 -10.14
CA GLY A 31 4.58 -1.02 -11.01
C GLY A 31 4.10 -2.32 -10.38
N ASN A 32 5.02 -3.10 -9.81
CA ASN A 32 4.79 -4.53 -9.54
C ASN A 32 4.17 -4.78 -8.16
N LEU A 33 2.84 -4.84 -8.09
CA LEU A 33 2.09 -5.29 -6.92
C LEU A 33 2.14 -6.81 -6.82
N LEU A 34 2.73 -7.33 -5.74
CA LEU A 34 2.76 -8.77 -5.45
C LEU A 34 1.49 -9.24 -4.72
N GLY A 35 0.85 -8.36 -3.94
CA GLY A 35 -0.36 -8.70 -3.23
C GLY A 35 -0.87 -7.59 -2.32
N PHE A 36 -2.17 -7.66 -2.03
CA PHE A 36 -2.89 -6.72 -1.18
C PHE A 36 -3.91 -7.52 -0.35
N TYR A 37 -3.83 -7.39 0.97
CA TYR A 37 -4.50 -8.30 1.91
C TYR A 37 -5.12 -7.51 3.06
N SER A 38 -6.19 -8.03 3.64
CA SER A 38 -6.64 -7.70 4.98
C SER A 38 -6.42 -8.89 5.92
N THR A 39 -6.19 -8.61 7.20
CA THR A 39 -6.04 -9.67 8.20
C THR A 39 -7.37 -10.12 8.76
N GLU A 40 -7.66 -11.42 8.66
CA GLU A 40 -8.84 -12.05 9.26
C GLU A 40 -8.61 -12.44 10.73
N ILE A 41 -7.43 -13.02 11.04
CA ILE A 41 -7.08 -13.51 12.38
C ILE A 41 -5.77 -12.85 12.84
N GLY A 42 -5.69 -12.46 14.12
CA GLY A 42 -4.55 -11.78 14.73
C GLY A 42 -4.82 -10.29 14.96
N CYS A 43 -3.92 -9.42 14.48
CA CYS A 43 -4.15 -7.96 14.51
C CYS A 43 -5.17 -7.59 13.42
N ILE A 44 -6.45 -7.61 13.76
CA ILE A 44 -7.58 -7.26 12.88
C ILE A 44 -7.61 -5.75 12.55
N ASN A 45 -8.41 -5.36 11.55
CA ASN A 45 -8.40 -4.01 10.94
C ASN A 45 -7.04 -3.63 10.32
N LYS A 46 -6.21 -4.61 9.96
CA LYS A 46 -4.92 -4.37 9.33
C LYS A 46 -4.95 -4.70 7.84
N VAL A 47 -4.35 -3.82 7.04
CA VAL A 47 -4.10 -4.03 5.62
C VAL A 47 -2.61 -4.26 5.41
N ILE A 48 -2.26 -5.20 4.54
CA ILE A 48 -0.88 -5.51 4.16
C ILE A 48 -0.77 -5.48 2.65
N HIS A 49 0.24 -4.80 2.12
CA HIS A 49 0.54 -4.84 0.69
C HIS A 49 2.03 -4.97 0.40
N LEU A 50 2.33 -5.66 -0.70
CA LEU A 50 3.67 -6.01 -1.11
C LEU A 50 3.90 -5.50 -2.53
N TRP A 51 5.01 -4.77 -2.69
CA TRP A 51 5.47 -4.22 -3.96
C TRP A 51 6.90 -4.68 -4.21
N ARG A 52 7.19 -5.10 -5.44
CA ARG A 52 8.53 -5.46 -5.88
C ARG A 52 9.16 -4.29 -6.64
N TYR A 53 10.43 -4.04 -6.36
CA TYR A 53 11.25 -3.04 -7.02
C TYR A 53 12.55 -3.70 -7.50
N ALA A 54 13.16 -3.14 -8.54
CA ALA A 54 14.43 -3.67 -9.07
C ALA A 54 15.61 -3.36 -8.13
N SER A 55 15.59 -2.19 -7.51
CA SER A 55 16.56 -1.75 -6.50
C SER A 55 15.91 -0.79 -5.51
N PHE A 56 16.67 -0.37 -4.49
CA PHE A 56 16.21 0.66 -3.57
C PHE A 56 16.05 2.02 -4.27
N GLU A 57 16.92 2.34 -5.22
CA GLU A 57 16.90 3.57 -6.01
C GLU A 57 15.65 3.64 -6.91
N ASP A 58 15.32 2.54 -7.62
CA ASP A 58 14.07 2.40 -8.40
C ASP A 58 12.85 2.64 -7.51
N ARG A 59 12.84 2.05 -6.30
CA ARG A 59 11.79 2.31 -5.32
C ARG A 59 11.69 3.79 -4.96
N GLN A 60 12.80 4.47 -4.68
CA GLN A 60 12.80 5.88 -4.31
C GLN A 60 12.26 6.75 -5.45
N GLN A 61 12.68 6.51 -6.69
CA GLN A 61 12.22 7.24 -7.87
C GLN A 61 10.70 7.07 -8.09
N ARG A 62 10.21 5.82 -8.09
CA ARG A 62 8.77 5.53 -8.28
C ARG A 62 7.90 6.12 -7.18
N ARG A 63 8.36 6.08 -5.92
CA ARG A 63 7.63 6.69 -4.80
C ARG A 63 7.63 8.21 -4.88
N ALA A 64 8.71 8.84 -5.36
CA ALA A 64 8.73 10.28 -5.61
C ALA A 64 7.76 10.67 -6.75
N GLN A 65 7.71 9.87 -7.82
CA GLN A 65 6.73 10.06 -8.91
C GLN A 65 5.29 9.93 -8.40
N LEU A 66 4.98 8.91 -7.60
CA LEU A 66 3.67 8.75 -6.98
C LEU A 66 3.31 9.96 -6.11
N ALA A 67 4.24 10.43 -5.27
CA ALA A 67 4.02 11.59 -4.41
C ALA A 67 3.79 12.89 -5.20
N ALA A 68 4.31 12.99 -6.42
CA ALA A 68 4.09 14.13 -7.31
C ALA A 68 2.80 14.02 -8.15
N SER A 69 2.12 12.86 -8.18
CA SER A 69 0.86 12.69 -8.92
C SER A 69 -0.25 13.57 -8.29
N PRO A 70 -0.94 14.39 -9.10
CA PRO A 70 -2.12 15.13 -8.64
C PRO A 70 -3.25 14.21 -8.19
N GLU A 71 -3.44 13.08 -8.88
CA GLU A 71 -4.48 12.09 -8.55
C GLU A 71 -4.18 11.47 -7.17
N TRP A 72 -2.92 11.12 -6.93
CA TRP A 72 -2.50 10.61 -5.62
C TRP A 72 -2.66 11.65 -4.52
N THR A 73 -2.28 12.89 -4.78
CA THR A 73 -2.41 13.99 -3.81
C THR A 73 -3.87 14.27 -3.46
N ALA A 74 -4.78 14.13 -4.43
CA ALA A 74 -6.23 14.25 -4.20
C ALA A 74 -6.83 13.02 -3.49
N PHE A 75 -6.24 11.84 -3.69
CA PHE A 75 -6.70 10.58 -3.09
C PHE A 75 -6.28 10.41 -1.62
N VAL A 76 -5.03 10.77 -1.27
CA VAL A 76 -4.47 10.55 0.08
C VAL A 76 -5.36 11.09 1.22
N PRO A 77 -5.94 12.30 1.14
CA PRO A 77 -6.83 12.81 2.19
C PRO A 77 -8.08 11.96 2.45
N LYS A 78 -8.52 11.16 1.47
CA LYS A 78 -9.68 10.27 1.60
C LYS A 78 -9.38 9.05 2.48
N VAL A 79 -8.14 8.54 2.43
CA VAL A 79 -7.73 7.30 3.12
C VAL A 79 -6.91 7.53 4.38
N LEU A 80 -6.14 8.62 4.47
CA LEU A 80 -5.25 8.89 5.60
C LEU A 80 -5.98 8.94 6.95
N PRO A 81 -7.19 9.55 7.07
CA PRO A 81 -7.94 9.56 8.34
C PRO A 81 -8.42 8.17 8.79
N LEU A 82 -8.41 7.17 7.90
CA LEU A 82 -8.81 5.81 8.22
C LEU A 82 -7.68 5.01 8.88
N ILE A 83 -6.44 5.52 8.85
CA ILE A 83 -5.23 4.81 9.28
C ILE A 83 -4.77 5.33 10.65
N GLN A 84 -4.53 4.41 11.58
CA GLN A 84 -3.96 4.68 12.90
C GLN A 84 -2.43 4.58 12.91
N GLU A 85 -1.90 3.51 12.31
CA GLU A 85 -0.47 3.21 12.32
C GLU A 85 -0.02 2.77 10.92
N MET A 86 1.17 3.21 10.53
CA MET A 86 1.80 2.81 9.27
C MET A 86 3.21 2.27 9.53
N ARG A 87 3.49 1.08 9.02
CA ARG A 87 4.83 0.46 9.05
C ARG A 87 5.24 -0.01 7.66
N ASN A 88 6.53 0.05 7.35
CA ASN A 88 7.08 -0.52 6.14
C ASN A 88 8.43 -1.20 6.37
N GLU A 89 8.63 -2.31 5.66
CA GLU A 89 9.81 -3.16 5.76
C GLU A 89 10.28 -3.54 4.36
N LEU A 90 11.60 -3.54 4.16
CA LEU A 90 12.23 -4.10 2.97
C LEU A 90 12.54 -5.56 3.26
N LEU A 91 12.13 -6.43 2.35
CA LEU A 91 12.30 -7.87 2.47
C LEU A 91 13.19 -8.34 1.32
N ASN A 92 14.16 -9.19 1.62
CA ASN A 92 14.94 -9.90 0.60
C ASN A 92 14.29 -11.27 0.39
N PRO A 93 13.91 -11.64 -0.85
CA PRO A 93 13.36 -12.96 -1.10
C PRO A 93 14.44 -14.03 -0.86
N ALA A 94 14.04 -15.15 -0.26
CA ALA A 94 14.89 -16.33 -0.18
C ALA A 94 15.14 -16.90 -1.60
N PRO A 95 16.25 -17.63 -1.83
CA PRO A 95 16.58 -18.17 -3.16
C PRO A 95 15.52 -19.08 -3.79
N PHE A 96 14.63 -19.66 -2.99
CA PHE A 96 13.55 -20.56 -3.41
C PHE A 96 12.16 -19.91 -3.36
N SER A 97 12.08 -18.60 -3.14
CA SER A 97 10.83 -17.86 -3.33
C SER A 97 10.42 -17.95 -4.82
N PRO A 98 9.15 -18.28 -5.13
CA PRO A 98 8.69 -18.45 -6.52
C PRO A 98 8.83 -17.17 -7.35
#